data_AF-A0A6M8VJV8-F1
#
_entry.id   AF-A0A6M8VJV8-F1
#
_cell.length_a   1.000
_cell.length_b   1.000
_cell.length_c   1.000
_cell.angle_alpha   90.00
_cell.angle_beta   90.00
_cell.angle_gamma   90.00
#
_symmetry.space_group_name_H-M   'P 1'
#
loop_
_entity.id
_entity.type
_entity.pdbx_description
1 polymer ?
#
loop_
_entity_poly.entity_id
_entity_poly.type
_entity_poly.pdbx_seq_one_letter_code
_entity_poly.pdbx_strand_id
1 'polypeptide(L)'
;MIIRNPQLAWREIGDETVVIDLDANWMYGLSPSAGYLLRQMDDCALDPQHLLGTPGGTLDHERHSAWTVFIDELIECGLLVAADLGQVRPLDAAQRSALQEWIATASSPQLLWREEIRNFGQSGAFCPGQSAACDANPDPSC
;
A
#
# COMPACT_ATOMS: atom_id res chain seq x y z
N MET A 1 7.92 15.06 6.92
CA MET A 1 7.69 14.29 5.67
C MET A 1 7.30 12.88 6.04
N ILE A 2 6.60 12.19 5.16
CA ILE A 2 6.18 10.81 5.33
C ILE A 2 6.71 9.95 4.17
N ILE A 3 7.01 8.69 4.47
CA ILE A 3 7.40 7.66 3.50
C ILE A 3 6.51 6.45 3.69
N ARG A 4 6.48 5.57 2.69
CA ARG A 4 5.92 4.23 2.87
C ARG A 4 6.76 3.51 3.92
N ASN A 5 6.12 2.79 4.84
CA ASN A 5 6.86 1.95 5.78
C ASN A 5 7.67 0.89 4.99
N PRO A 6 9.02 0.88 5.11
CA PRO A 6 9.89 0.04 4.30
C PRO A 6 9.74 -1.46 4.61
N GLN A 7 9.11 -1.81 5.74
CA GLN A 7 8.87 -3.21 6.13
C GLN A 7 7.66 -3.82 5.44
N LEU A 8 6.87 -3.02 4.72
CA LEU A 8 5.70 -3.50 4.01
C LEU A 8 6.08 -4.17 2.70
N ALA A 9 5.43 -5.30 2.42
CA ALA A 9 5.34 -5.84 1.08
C ALA A 9 4.04 -5.37 0.42
N TRP A 10 4.04 -5.15 -0.90
CA TRP A 10 2.83 -4.82 -1.63
C TRP A 10 2.80 -5.46 -3.00
N ARG A 11 1.60 -5.64 -3.55
CA ARG A 11 1.38 -6.12 -4.92
C ARG A 11 0.04 -5.66 -5.47
N GLU A 12 -0.03 -5.45 -6.78
CA GLU A 12 -1.30 -5.26 -7.48
C GLU A 12 -1.97 -6.60 -7.78
N ILE A 13 -3.26 -6.70 -7.45
CA ILE A 13 -4.11 -7.85 -7.74
C ILE A 13 -5.42 -7.33 -8.33
N GLY A 14 -5.59 -7.49 -9.64
CA GLY A 14 -6.71 -6.86 -10.34
C GLY A 14 -6.61 -5.33 -10.25
N ASP A 15 -7.66 -4.69 -9.77
CA ASP A 15 -7.73 -3.25 -9.57
C ASP A 15 -7.34 -2.81 -8.15
N GLU A 16 -6.93 -3.74 -7.28
CA GLU A 16 -6.57 -3.46 -5.90
C GLU A 16 -5.05 -3.48 -5.70
N THR A 17 -4.58 -2.66 -4.77
CA THR A 17 -3.22 -2.82 -4.22
C THR A 17 -3.33 -3.47 -2.86
N VAL A 18 -2.77 -4.69 -2.76
CA VAL A 18 -2.70 -5.42 -1.50
C VAL A 18 -1.39 -5.10 -0.81
N VAL A 19 -1.46 -4.69 0.44
CA VAL A 19 -0.32 -4.36 1.30
C VAL A 19 -0.28 -5.32 2.48
N ILE A 20 0.89 -5.86 2.79
CA ILE A 20 1.13 -6.81 3.86
C ILE A 20 2.13 -6.20 4.83
N ASP A 21 1.70 -6.05 6.07
CA ASP A 21 2.55 -5.75 7.22
C ASP A 21 2.77 -7.04 8.02
N LEU A 22 3.95 -7.63 7.85
CA LEU A 22 4.32 -8.87 8.54
C LEU A 22 4.65 -8.64 10.02
N ASP A 23 5.07 -7.44 10.40
CA ASP A 23 5.43 -7.13 11.77
C ASP A 23 4.16 -6.91 12.62
N ALA A 24 3.18 -6.21 12.05
CA ALA A 24 1.89 -6.01 12.68
C ALA A 24 0.92 -7.19 12.49
N ASN A 25 1.24 -8.16 11.63
CA ASN A 25 0.35 -9.24 11.18
C ASN A 25 -0.96 -8.72 10.59
N TRP A 26 -0.88 -7.77 9.67
CA TRP A 26 -2.06 -7.23 8.98
C TRP A 26 -1.89 -7.25 7.46
N MET A 27 -3.01 -7.42 6.78
CA MET A 27 -3.14 -7.29 5.34
C MET A 27 -4.22 -6.25 5.03
N TYR A 28 -3.97 -5.43 4.02
CA TYR A 28 -4.82 -4.29 3.65
C TYR A 28 -5.10 -4.32 2.16
N GLY A 29 -6.34 -4.07 1.78
CA GLY A 29 -6.74 -3.82 0.39
C GLY A 29 -6.94 -2.34 0.16
N LEU A 30 -6.25 -1.79 -0.84
CA LEU A 30 -6.30 -0.38 -1.18
C LEU A 30 -6.94 -0.19 -2.56
N SER A 31 -7.71 0.90 -2.70
CA SER A 31 -8.24 1.32 -4.01
C SER A 31 -7.11 1.64 -5.01
N PRO A 32 -7.38 1.67 -6.33
CA PRO A 32 -6.36 1.98 -7.32
C PRO A 32 -5.63 3.31 -7.04
N SER A 33 -6.38 4.33 -6.62
CA SER A 33 -5.82 5.64 -6.26
C SER A 33 -4.91 5.56 -5.04
N ALA A 34 -5.34 4.84 -4.00
CA ALA A 34 -4.55 4.64 -2.80
C ALA A 34 -3.23 3.89 -3.09
N GLY A 35 -3.32 2.83 -3.89
CA GLY A 35 -2.14 2.07 -4.33
C GLY A 35 -1.19 2.86 -5.22
N TYR A 36 -1.72 3.72 -6.11
CA TYR A 36 -0.89 4.63 -6.90
C TYR A 36 -0.10 5.58 -6.01
N LEU A 37 -0.73 6.22 -5.01
CA LEU A 37 -0.05 7.11 -4.06
C LEU A 37 1.09 6.37 -3.35
N LEU A 38 0.82 5.16 -2.84
CA LEU A 38 1.78 4.36 -2.08
C LEU A 38 3.05 4.05 -2.90
N ARG A 39 2.90 3.77 -4.20
CA ARG A 39 4.03 3.50 -5.13
C ARG A 39 4.90 4.72 -5.40
N GLN A 40 4.31 5.91 -5.45
CA GLN A 40 5.09 7.14 -5.61
C GLN A 40 6.03 7.40 -4.41
N MET A 41 5.84 6.67 -3.31
CA MET A 41 6.62 6.78 -2.08
C MET A 41 7.68 5.70 -1.92
N ASP A 42 7.91 4.82 -2.92
CA ASP A 42 8.91 3.74 -2.80
C ASP A 42 10.34 4.30 -2.59
N ASP A 43 10.69 5.39 -3.28
CA ASP A 43 12.03 6.01 -3.20
C ASP A 43 11.99 7.48 -2.77
N CYS A 44 10.81 7.99 -2.41
CA CYS A 44 10.60 9.42 -2.18
C CYS A 44 9.79 9.71 -0.92
N ALA A 45 10.18 10.80 -0.25
CA ALA A 45 9.43 11.35 0.86
C ALA A 45 8.40 12.37 0.37
N LEU A 46 7.20 12.28 0.94
CA LEU A 46 6.08 13.18 0.69
C LEU A 46 5.88 14.15 1.84
N ASP A 47 5.49 15.37 1.51
CA ASP A 47 4.93 16.32 2.46
C ASP A 47 3.44 16.49 2.13
N PRO A 48 2.52 15.92 2.94
CA PRO A 48 1.09 15.95 2.67
C PRO A 48 0.54 17.36 2.51
N GLN A 49 1.04 18.32 3.30
CA GLN A 49 0.58 19.70 3.24
C GLN A 49 0.98 20.36 1.92
N HIS A 50 2.20 20.11 1.44
CA HIS A 50 2.64 20.57 0.13
C HIS A 50 1.98 19.83 -1.02
N LEU A 51 1.73 18.53 -0.86
CA LEU A 51 1.11 17.71 -1.89
C LEU A 51 -0.34 18.14 -2.11
N LEU A 52 -1.15 18.20 -1.05
CA LEU A 52 -2.56 18.55 -1.15
C LEU A 52 -2.77 20.06 -1.31
N GLY A 53 -1.76 20.86 -0.99
CA GLY A 53 -1.85 22.31 -1.00
C GLY A 53 -2.72 22.85 0.14
N THR A 54 -3.00 24.15 0.11
CA THR A 54 -3.93 24.79 1.04
C THR A 54 -5.38 24.62 0.57
N PRO A 55 -6.35 24.54 1.50
CA PRO A 55 -7.77 24.63 1.16
C PRO A 55 -8.03 25.90 0.32
N GLY A 56 -8.45 25.74 -0.94
CA GLY A 56 -8.59 26.83 -1.93
C GLY A 56 -7.61 26.80 -3.11
N GLY A 57 -6.75 25.77 -3.20
CA GLY A 57 -5.88 25.51 -4.36
C GLY A 57 -6.57 24.77 -5.51
N THR A 58 -5.80 24.00 -6.29
CA THR A 58 -6.26 23.24 -7.46
C THR A 58 -7.25 22.11 -7.14
N LEU A 59 -7.31 21.68 -5.88
CA LEU A 59 -8.27 20.70 -5.40
C LEU A 59 -9.48 21.40 -4.78
N ASP A 60 -10.68 20.89 -5.09
CA ASP A 60 -11.87 21.27 -4.34
C ASP A 60 -11.75 20.86 -2.85
N HIS A 61 -12.56 21.49 -2.00
CA HIS A 61 -12.48 21.31 -0.56
C HIS A 61 -12.79 19.86 -0.12
N GLU A 62 -13.75 19.21 -0.77
CA GLU A 62 -14.17 17.85 -0.42
C GLU A 62 -13.05 16.84 -0.71
N ARG A 63 -12.39 16.98 -1.86
CA ARG A 63 -11.26 16.16 -2.29
C ARG A 63 -10.05 16.40 -1.41
N HIS A 64 -9.72 17.66 -1.10
CA HIS A 64 -8.64 17.98 -0.16
C HIS A 64 -8.85 17.29 1.19
N SER A 65 -10.06 17.38 1.73
CA SER A 65 -10.45 16.71 2.98
C SER A 65 -10.33 15.19 2.88
N ALA A 66 -10.86 14.58 1.82
CA ALA A 66 -10.82 13.13 1.62
C ALA A 66 -9.38 12.58 1.55
N TRP A 67 -8.49 13.25 0.82
CA TRP A 67 -7.08 12.85 0.75
C TRP A 67 -6.33 13.09 2.06
N THR A 68 -6.65 14.15 2.80
CA THR A 68 -6.05 14.42 4.10
C THR A 68 -6.42 13.31 5.10
N VAL A 69 -7.73 13.02 5.24
CA VAL A 69 -8.23 11.97 6.12
C VAL A 69 -7.64 10.61 5.75
N PHE A 70 -7.53 10.30 4.46
CA PHE A 70 -6.95 9.04 4.02
C PHE A 70 -5.46 8.92 4.34
N ILE A 71 -4.67 9.99 4.17
CA ILE A 71 -3.24 9.97 4.55
C ILE A 71 -3.10 9.76 6.05
N ASP A 72 -3.94 10.42 6.86
CA ASP A 72 -3.95 10.23 8.32
C ASP A 72 -4.31 8.78 8.69
N GLU A 73 -5.32 8.18 8.03
CA GLU A 73 -5.69 6.76 8.20
C GLU A 73 -4.52 5.82 7.89
N LEU A 74 -3.75 6.08 6.83
CA LEU A 74 -2.57 5.26 6.52
C LEU A 74 -1.45 5.42 7.55
N ILE A 75 -1.28 6.61 8.13
CA ILE A 75 -0.32 6.83 9.22
C ILE A 75 -0.77 6.07 10.48
N GLU A 76 -2.05 6.12 10.82
CA GLU A 76 -2.62 5.38 11.96
C GLU A 76 -2.50 3.86 11.78
N CYS A 77 -2.61 3.36 10.55
CA CYS A 77 -2.41 1.95 10.23
C CYS A 77 -0.93 1.54 10.20
N GLY A 78 0.02 2.46 10.42
CA GLY A 78 1.46 2.17 10.32
C GLY A 78 1.95 1.97 8.89
N LEU A 79 1.10 2.24 7.89
CA LEU A 79 1.43 2.06 6.48
C LEU A 79 2.35 3.16 5.95
N LEU A 80 2.19 4.36 6.50
CA LEU A 80 3.06 5.50 6.27
C LEU A 80 3.74 5.88 7.59
N VAL A 81 5.02 6.21 7.52
CA VAL A 81 5.83 6.59 8.69
C VAL A 81 6.51 7.92 8.46
N ALA A 82 6.78 8.64 9.55
CA ALA A 82 7.57 9.87 9.47
C ALA A 82 9.00 9.52 9.03
N ALA A 83 9.50 10.26 8.04
CA ALA A 83 10.89 10.18 7.61
C ALA A 83 11.67 11.41 8.04
N ASP A 84 12.88 11.19 8.51
CA ASP A 84 13.86 12.26 8.70
C ASP A 84 14.37 12.76 7.34
N LEU A 85 14.44 14.08 7.19
CA LEU A 85 14.81 14.78 5.95
C LEU A 85 16.17 14.36 5.36
N GLY A 86 17.03 13.70 6.14
CA GLY A 86 18.36 13.25 5.72
C GLY A 86 18.42 11.83 5.16
N GLN A 87 17.35 11.03 5.25
CA GLN A 87 17.39 9.61 4.90
C GLN A 87 16.73 9.29 3.56
N VAL A 88 15.79 10.13 3.09
CA VAL A 88 15.03 9.87 1.87
C VAL A 88 14.95 11.12 1.02
N ARG A 89 15.09 10.95 -0.30
CA ARG A 89 15.01 12.05 -1.27
C ARG A 89 13.58 12.63 -1.25
N PRO A 90 13.40 13.96 -1.14
CA PRO A 90 12.09 14.58 -1.32
C PRO A 90 11.67 14.55 -2.79
N LEU A 91 10.36 14.52 -3.05
CA LEU A 91 9.83 14.73 -4.40
C LEU A 91 10.30 16.05 -4.98
N ASP A 92 10.83 15.99 -6.20
CA ASP A 92 11.18 17.20 -6.94
C ASP A 92 9.92 17.95 -7.40
N ALA A 93 10.11 19.17 -7.91
CA ALA A 93 8.99 20.03 -8.29
C ALA A 93 8.14 19.43 -9.43
N ALA A 94 8.76 18.75 -10.39
CA ALA A 94 8.05 18.18 -11.54
C ALA A 94 7.21 16.96 -11.12
N GLN A 95 7.80 16.06 -10.34
CA GLN A 95 7.09 14.90 -9.78
C GLN A 95 5.94 15.35 -8.88
N ARG A 96 6.15 16.40 -8.08
CA ARG A 96 5.11 16.96 -7.21
C ARG A 96 3.94 17.53 -8.03
N SER A 97 4.22 18.35 -9.05
CA SER A 97 3.17 18.91 -9.90
C SER A 97 2.40 17.82 -10.64
N ALA A 98 3.08 16.80 -11.17
CA ALA A 98 2.43 15.68 -11.82
C ALA A 98 1.52 14.90 -10.85
N LEU A 99 1.97 14.67 -9.61
CA LEU A 99 1.17 13.99 -8.60
C LEU A 99 -0.05 14.83 -8.18
N GLN A 100 0.11 16.15 -8.07
CA GLN A 100 -0.99 17.08 -7.79
C GLN A 100 -2.07 17.08 -8.86
N GLU A 101 -1.67 17.12 -10.13
CA GLU A 101 -2.59 17.04 -11.27
C GLU A 101 -3.32 15.69 -11.30
N TRP A 102 -2.60 14.60 -10.99
CA TRP A 102 -3.20 13.28 -10.88
C TRP A 102 -4.24 13.21 -9.74
N ILE A 103 -3.92 13.71 -8.54
CA ILE A 103 -4.83 13.75 -7.38
C ILE A 103 -6.13 14.51 -7.72
N ALA A 104 -6.03 15.59 -8.50
CA ALA A 104 -7.18 16.38 -8.92
C ALA A 104 -8.18 15.59 -9.78
N THR A 105 -7.72 14.57 -10.50
CA THR A 105 -8.55 13.77 -11.42
C THR A 105 -8.84 12.36 -10.93
N ALA A 106 -8.03 11.85 -9.98
CA ALA A 106 -8.14 10.50 -9.44
C ALA A 106 -9.49 10.25 -8.72
N SER A 107 -9.94 9.01 -8.65
CA SER A 107 -11.04 8.67 -7.74
C SER A 107 -10.62 8.84 -6.28
N SER A 108 -11.56 9.08 -5.36
CA SER A 108 -11.24 9.22 -3.94
C SER A 108 -10.49 7.99 -3.42
N PRO A 109 -9.41 8.18 -2.64
CA PRO A 109 -8.64 7.07 -2.10
C PRO A 109 -9.44 6.38 -0.99
N GLN A 110 -9.29 5.06 -0.87
CA GLN A 110 -10.01 4.27 0.12
C GLN A 110 -9.15 3.10 0.59
N LEU A 111 -9.20 2.84 1.89
CA LEU A 111 -8.90 1.54 2.48
C LEU A 111 -10.15 0.66 2.29
N LEU A 112 -10.08 -0.31 1.38
CA LEU A 112 -11.22 -1.14 1.00
C LEU A 112 -11.54 -2.18 2.08
N TRP A 113 -10.51 -2.82 2.61
CA TRP A 113 -10.61 -3.83 3.65
C TRP A 113 -9.29 -3.96 4.41
N ARG A 114 -9.35 -4.53 5.62
CA ARG A 114 -8.19 -4.92 6.41
C ARG A 114 -8.46 -6.24 7.14
N GLU A 115 -7.46 -7.11 7.18
CA GLU A 115 -7.57 -8.43 7.79
C GLU A 115 -6.33 -8.76 8.63
N GLU A 116 -6.55 -9.33 9.81
CA GLU A 116 -5.48 -9.80 10.68
C GLU A 116 -4.95 -11.14 10.16
N ILE A 117 -3.64 -11.23 9.97
CA ILE A 117 -2.95 -12.44 9.52
C ILE A 117 -2.75 -13.36 10.73
N ARG A 118 -3.73 -14.23 10.97
CA ARG A 118 -3.68 -15.13 12.13
C ARG A 118 -2.77 -16.34 11.96
N ASN A 119 -2.55 -16.81 10.72
CA ASN A 119 -1.75 -18.02 10.44
C ASN A 119 -1.17 -18.03 9.01
N PHE A 120 0.14 -17.84 8.84
CA PHE A 120 0.86 -18.26 7.61
C PHE A 120 1.22 -19.77 7.62
N GLY A 121 0.97 -20.47 8.74
CA GLY A 121 1.61 -21.76 9.04
C GLY A 121 0.76 -23.03 8.87
N GLN A 122 -0.54 -22.97 8.57
CA GLN A 122 -1.34 -24.20 8.46
C GLN A 122 -1.38 -24.82 7.04
N SER A 123 -0.82 -24.15 6.03
CA SER A 123 -0.62 -24.76 4.71
C SER A 123 0.64 -25.64 4.65
N GLY A 124 1.57 -25.49 5.60
CA GLY A 124 2.79 -26.30 5.74
C GLY A 124 2.63 -27.54 6.64
N ALA A 125 1.46 -27.77 7.22
CA ALA A 125 1.14 -29.03 7.92
C ALA A 125 0.86 -30.19 6.93
N PHE A 126 0.82 -29.92 5.62
CA PHE A 126 1.06 -30.94 4.61
C PHE A 126 2.57 -31.01 4.35
N CYS A 127 3.20 -32.00 4.98
CA CYS A 127 4.61 -32.36 4.90
C CYS A 127 5.28 -32.03 3.55
N PRO A 128 6.37 -31.23 3.52
CA PRO A 128 7.28 -31.26 2.38
C PRO A 128 8.02 -32.61 2.42
N GLY A 129 7.51 -33.58 1.66
CA GLY A 129 8.11 -34.91 1.56
C GLY A 129 7.20 -36.07 1.13
N GLN A 130 5.90 -35.87 0.84
CA GLN A 130 5.01 -36.96 0.41
C GLN A 130 4.08 -36.63 -0.77
N SER A 131 4.41 -35.67 -1.61
CA SER A 131 3.89 -35.67 -2.98
C SER A 131 4.85 -36.51 -3.83
N ALA A 132 4.43 -37.75 -4.12
CA ALA A 132 4.98 -38.46 -5.27
C ALA A 132 4.95 -37.52 -6.47
N ALA A 133 6.05 -37.47 -7.23
CA ALA A 133 6.13 -36.73 -8.47
C ALA A 133 4.86 -36.98 -9.31
N CYS A 134 4.34 -35.94 -9.98
CA CYS A 134 3.10 -35.95 -10.76
C CYS A 134 3.10 -36.92 -11.97
N ASP A 135 4.06 -37.85 -12.05
CA ASP A 135 4.22 -38.82 -13.13
C ASP A 135 4.12 -40.29 -12.66
N ALA A 136 3.76 -40.56 -11.40
CA ALA A 136 3.56 -41.93 -10.94
C ALA A 136 2.12 -42.41 -11.23
N ASN A 137 2.01 -43.30 -12.23
CA ASN A 137 0.84 -44.14 -12.51
C ASN A 137 0.18 -44.66 -11.22
N PRO A 138 -1.15 -44.75 -11.12
CA PRO A 138 -1.81 -45.26 -9.92
C PRO A 138 -1.49 -46.76 -9.74
N ASP A 139 -0.90 -47.09 -8.59
CA ASP A 139 -0.65 -48.46 -8.16
C ASP A 139 -1.95 -49.10 -7.63
N PRO A 140 -2.47 -50.19 -8.23
CA PRO A 140 -3.73 -50.79 -7.84
C PRO A 140 -3.51 -51.82 -6.73
N SER A 141 -3.27 -51.35 -5.51
CA SER A 141 -3.46 -52.21 -4.32
C SER A 141 -3.72 -51.40 -3.05
N CYS A 142 -4.99 -51.14 -2.80
CA CYS A 142 -5.63 -51.18 -1.48
C CYS A 142 -6.73 -52.25 -1.55
#